data_AF-W1XFT5-F1
#
_entry.id   AF-W1XFT5-F1
#
_cell.length_a   1.000
_cell.length_b   1.000
_cell.length_c   1.000
_cell.angle_alpha   90.00
_cell.angle_beta   90.00
_cell.angle_gamma   90.00
#
_symmetry.space_group_name_H-M   'P 1'
#
loop_
_entity.id
_entity.type
_entity.pdbx_description
1 polymer ?
#
loop_
_entity_poly.entity_id
_entity_poly.type
_entity_poly.pdbx_seq_one_letter_code
_entity_poly.pdbx_strand_id
1 'polypeptide(L)'
;IVAVVSTSIENVPKENVTVIDQNSNLLTKDLNEEANGQASSETISKQHKAEEEYEDRLQKSIVSLLEPIVGKGNVTAVVKANLDFDSKQQTETTI
;
A
#
# COMPACT_ATOMS: atom_id res chain seq x y z
N ILE A 1 -1.76 -16.09 7.50
CA ILE A 1 -2.03 -17.53 7.24
C ILE A 1 -1.04 -18.12 6.22
N VAL A 2 -0.87 -17.52 5.04
CA VAL A 2 0.09 -17.96 3.99
C VAL A 2 1.51 -18.07 4.52
N ALA A 3 1.99 -17.04 5.23
CA ALA A 3 3.32 -17.04 5.85
C ALA A 3 3.52 -18.15 6.88
N VAL A 4 2.46 -18.60 7.56
CA VAL A 4 2.53 -19.66 8.58
C VAL A 4 2.62 -21.03 7.90
N VAL A 5 1.78 -21.26 6.87
CA VAL A 5 1.77 -22.52 6.10
C VAL A 5 3.09 -22.72 5.33
N SER A 6 3.64 -21.66 4.73
CA SER A 6 4.93 -21.73 4.01
C SER A 6 6.13 -22.03 4.93
N THR A 7 6.07 -21.62 6.20
CA THR A 7 7.15 -21.90 7.17
C THR A 7 7.00 -23.23 7.91
N SER A 8 5.80 -23.81 7.92
CA SER A 8 5.54 -25.09 8.58
C SER A 8 5.93 -26.30 7.75
N ILE A 9 6.29 -26.12 6.48
CA ILE A 9 6.72 -27.18 5.57
C ILE A 9 8.03 -26.73 4.92
N GLU A 10 9.11 -27.47 5.14
CA GLU A 10 10.39 -27.19 4.48
C GLU A 10 10.20 -27.20 2.96
N ASN A 11 10.72 -26.17 2.30
CA ASN A 11 10.82 -26.07 0.84
C ASN A 11 9.52 -25.75 0.05
N VAL A 12 8.50 -25.16 0.69
CA VAL A 12 7.36 -24.56 -0.03
C VAL A 12 7.54 -23.03 -0.10
N PRO A 13 8.00 -22.46 -1.23
CA PRO A 13 8.03 -21.02 -1.40
C PRO A 13 6.60 -20.46 -1.33
N LYS A 14 6.47 -19.25 -0.78
CA LYS A 14 5.17 -18.57 -0.61
C LYS A 14 4.39 -18.44 -1.92
N GLU A 15 5.12 -18.37 -3.02
CA GLU A 15 4.63 -18.31 -4.40
C GLU A 15 3.81 -19.55 -4.81
N ASN A 16 4.01 -20.69 -4.16
CA ASN A 16 3.27 -21.93 -4.48
C ASN A 16 2.06 -22.16 -3.56
N VAL A 17 1.78 -21.25 -2.63
CA VAL A 17 0.67 -21.38 -1.68
C VAL A 17 -0.50 -20.51 -2.14
N THR A 18 -1.58 -21.18 -2.55
CA THR A 18 -2.81 -20.52 -2.99
C THR A 18 -3.93 -20.73 -1.98
N VAL A 19 -4.52 -19.65 -1.48
CA VAL A 19 -5.65 -19.65 -0.54
C VAL A 19 -6.90 -19.19 -1.28
N ILE A 20 -7.96 -20.01 -1.22
CA ILE A 20 -9.29 -19.71 -1.75
C ILE A 20 -10.30 -19.68 -0.60
N ASP A 21 -11.27 -18.77 -0.69
CA ASP A 21 -12.44 -18.74 0.20
C ASP A 21 -13.56 -19.68 -0.31
N GLN A 22 -14.54 -20.00 0.53
CA GLN A 22 -15.74 -20.78 0.23
C GLN A 22 -16.55 -20.23 -0.96
N ASN A 23 -16.38 -18.94 -1.26
CA ASN A 23 -16.97 -18.26 -2.41
C ASN A 23 -16.10 -18.32 -3.68
N SER A 24 -15.05 -19.17 -3.71
CA SER A 24 -14.09 -19.28 -4.82
C SER A 24 -13.25 -18.02 -5.06
N ASN A 25 -13.18 -17.12 -4.08
CA ASN A 25 -12.35 -15.93 -4.15
C ASN A 25 -10.90 -16.28 -3.83
N LEU A 26 -9.98 -15.94 -4.73
CA LEU A 26 -8.55 -16.13 -4.55
C LEU A 26 -7.98 -15.04 -3.61
N LEU A 27 -7.60 -15.40 -2.39
CA LEU A 27 -7.05 -14.48 -1.38
C LEU A 27 -5.52 -14.34 -1.44
N THR A 28 -4.88 -15.05 -2.38
CA THR A 28 -3.42 -15.12 -2.57
C THR A 28 -2.97 -14.49 -3.87
N LYS A 29 -3.91 -13.99 -4.68
CA LYS A 29 -3.61 -13.21 -5.88
C LYS A 29 -2.65 -12.06 -5.54
N ASP A 30 -2.89 -11.43 -4.40
CA ASP A 30 -2.17 -10.25 -3.93
C ASP A 30 -0.74 -10.53 -3.39
N LEU A 31 -0.40 -11.79 -3.16
CA LEU A 31 0.86 -12.23 -2.54
C LEU A 31 1.86 -12.81 -3.54
N ASN A 32 1.41 -13.19 -4.74
CA ASN A 32 2.19 -13.96 -5.71
C ASN A 32 2.78 -13.10 -6.84
N GLU A 33 2.29 -11.86 -7.02
CA GLU A 33 2.73 -10.95 -8.08
C GLU A 33 3.88 -10.01 -7.66
N GLU A 34 4.36 -10.08 -6.40
CA GLU A 34 5.52 -9.28 -5.95
C GLU A 34 6.84 -9.70 -6.63
N ALA A 35 6.90 -10.86 -7.31
CA ALA A 35 8.10 -11.39 -7.94
C ALA A 35 8.28 -11.04 -9.43
N ASN A 36 7.22 -10.62 -10.14
CA ASN A 36 7.30 -10.27 -11.56
C ASN A 36 7.01 -8.78 -11.74
N GLY A 37 8.06 -7.99 -11.98
CA GLY A 37 8.04 -6.54 -12.15
C GLY A 37 7.27 -6.00 -13.37
N GLN A 38 6.15 -6.62 -13.73
CA GLN A 38 5.15 -6.02 -14.60
C GLN A 38 4.24 -5.14 -13.73
N ALA A 39 3.96 -3.92 -14.20
CA ALA A 39 2.97 -3.04 -13.62
C ALA A 39 1.59 -3.70 -13.72
N SER A 40 1.30 -4.59 -12.77
CA SER A 40 0.03 -5.28 -12.65
C SER A 40 -1.01 -4.26 -12.18
N SER A 41 -2.28 -4.47 -12.51
CA SER A 41 -3.40 -3.65 -12.00
C SER A 41 -3.36 -3.45 -10.49
N GLU A 42 -2.70 -4.37 -9.79
CA GLU A 42 -2.51 -4.34 -8.35
C GLU A 42 -1.45 -3.32 -7.89
N THR A 43 -0.36 -3.13 -8.62
CA THR A 43 0.64 -2.10 -8.30
C THR A 43 -0.01 -0.71 -8.35
N ILE A 44 -0.87 -0.48 -9.34
CA ILE A 44 -1.68 0.74 -9.47
C ILE A 44 -2.63 0.89 -8.28
N SER A 45 -3.28 -0.19 -7.84
CA SER A 45 -4.17 -0.14 -6.67
C SER A 45 -3.43 0.15 -5.36
N LYS A 46 -2.22 -0.41 -5.18
CA LYS A 46 -1.34 -0.13 -4.04
C LYS A 46 -0.88 1.34 -4.07
N GLN A 47 -0.53 1.87 -5.24
CA GLN A 47 -0.15 3.28 -5.44
C GLN A 47 -1.32 4.22 -5.13
N HIS A 48 -2.52 3.96 -5.66
CA HIS A 48 -3.70 4.76 -5.38
C HIS A 48 -4.07 4.75 -3.89
N LYS A 49 -3.96 3.60 -3.23
CA LYS A 49 -4.20 3.49 -1.79
C LYS A 49 -3.17 4.28 -0.98
N ALA A 50 -1.90 4.27 -1.40
CA ALA A 50 -0.85 5.06 -0.76
C ALA A 50 -1.08 6.58 -0.95
N GLU A 51 -1.59 7.00 -2.11
CA GLU A 51 -2.01 8.38 -2.39
C GLU A 51 -3.16 8.81 -1.48
N GLU A 52 -4.23 8.01 -1.41
CA GLU A 52 -5.39 8.30 -0.57
C GLU A 52 -5.03 8.38 0.92
N GLU A 53 -4.18 7.47 1.41
CA GLU A 53 -3.70 7.50 2.80
C GLU A 53 -2.85 8.75 3.08
N TYR A 54 -2.03 9.16 2.11
CA TYR A 54 -1.22 10.38 2.24
C TYR A 54 -2.09 11.63 2.30
N GLU A 55 -3.08 11.73 1.41
CA GLU A 55 -4.03 12.84 1.35
C GLU A 55 -4.85 12.94 2.64
N ASP A 56 -5.42 11.83 3.13
CA ASP A 56 -6.23 11.79 4.35
C ASP A 56 -5.40 12.20 5.59
N ARG A 57 -4.14 11.74 5.66
CA ARG A 57 -3.24 12.14 6.76
C ARG A 57 -2.96 13.63 6.74
N LEU A 58 -2.70 14.22 5.57
CA LEU A 58 -2.46 15.66 5.46
C LEU A 58 -3.72 16.46 5.77
N GLN A 59 -4.88 16.02 5.27
CA GLN A 59 -6.16 16.65 5.55
C GLN A 59 -6.44 16.70 7.05
N LYS A 60 -6.30 15.56 7.75
CA LYS A 60 -6.43 15.49 9.21
C LYS A 60 -5.44 16.41 9.93
N SER A 61 -4.19 16.44 9.45
CA SER A 61 -3.15 17.29 10.04
C SER A 61 -3.53 18.77 9.94
N ILE A 62 -3.99 19.24 8.77
CA ILE A 62 -4.42 20.63 8.56
C ILE A 62 -5.60 20.97 9.45
N VAL A 63 -6.61 20.10 9.51
CA VAL A 63 -7.78 20.31 10.38
C VAL A 63 -7.35 20.42 11.85
N SER A 64 -6.55 19.48 12.35
CA SER A 64 -6.09 19.46 13.74
C SER A 64 -5.23 20.68 14.12
N LEU A 65 -4.53 21.27 13.15
CA LEU A 65 -3.71 22.46 13.36
C LEU A 65 -4.56 23.73 13.47
N LEU A 66 -5.62 23.82 12.66
CA LEU A 66 -6.47 25.01 12.58
C LEU A 66 -7.65 24.97 13.56
N GLU A 67 -8.13 23.79 13.94
CA GLU A 67 -9.22 23.60 14.90
C GLU A 67 -9.08 24.39 16.21
N PRO A 68 -7.89 24.47 16.86
CA PRO A 68 -7.71 25.24 18.09
C PRO A 68 -7.89 26.76 17.91
N ILE A 69 -7.74 27.27 16.69
CA ILE A 69 -7.81 28.71 16.38
C ILE A 69 -9.22 29.10 15.94
N VAL A 70 -9.86 28.28 15.10
CA VAL A 70 -11.15 28.57 14.46
C VAL A 70 -12.36 27.93 15.16
N GLY A 71 -12.12 27.01 16.09
CA GLY A 71 -13.15 26.20 16.74
C GLY A 71 -13.46 24.90 15.97
N LYS A 72 -13.81 23.86 16.74
CA LYS A 72 -14.11 22.50 16.24
C LYS A 72 -15.22 22.53 15.19
N GLY A 73 -14.97 21.90 14.04
CA GLY A 73 -15.94 21.77 12.95
C GLY A 73 -16.09 23.01 12.04
N ASN A 74 -15.35 24.09 12.30
CA ASN A 74 -15.36 25.30 11.44
C ASN A 74 -14.29 25.27 10.33
N VAL A 75 -13.55 24.17 10.17
CA VAL A 75 -12.53 24.01 9.12
C VAL A 75 -12.76 22.72 8.35
N THR A 76 -12.63 22.83 7.03
CA THR A 76 -12.59 21.71 6.10
C THR A 76 -11.35 21.89 5.24
N ALA A 77 -10.51 20.87 5.18
CA ALA A 77 -9.36 20.83 4.27
C ALA A 77 -9.62 19.76 3.21
N VAL A 78 -9.22 20.03 1.97
CA VAL A 78 -9.21 19.06 0.88
C VAL A 78 -7.79 19.07 0.33
N VAL A 79 -7.17 17.91 0.28
CA VAL A 79 -5.77 17.76 -0.16
C VAL A 79 -5.78 16.88 -1.40
N LYS A 80 -5.03 17.32 -2.41
CA LYS A 80 -4.73 16.50 -3.59
C LYS A 80 -3.23 16.37 -3.73
N ALA A 81 -2.71 15.17 -3.64
CA ALA A 81 -1.28 14.88 -3.68
C ALA A 81 -0.96 14.09 -4.95
N ASN A 82 -0.06 14.62 -5.79
CA ASN A 82 0.45 13.85 -6.92
C ASN A 82 1.73 13.13 -6.47
N LEU A 83 1.65 11.80 -6.30
CA LEU A 83 2.79 10.98 -5.90
C LEU A 83 3.49 10.41 -7.14
N ASP A 84 4.80 10.60 -7.20
CA ASP A 84 5.68 9.98 -8.20
C ASP A 84 6.25 8.68 -7.62
N PHE A 85 5.95 7.57 -8.30
CA PHE A 85 6.38 6.23 -7.90
C PHE A 85 7.47 5.65 -8.82
N ASP A 86 8.14 6.50 -9.60
CA ASP A 86 9.26 6.07 -10.43
C ASP A 86 10.35 5.40 -9.57
N SER A 87 10.74 4.18 -9.96
CA SER A 87 11.81 3.42 -9.30
C SER A 87 13.15 4.10 -9.57
N LYS A 88 13.62 4.95 -8.66
CA LYS A 88 14.95 5.53 -8.71
C LYS A 88 15.96 4.56 -8.09
N GLN A 89 16.71 3.86 -8.92
CA GLN A 89 17.88 3.12 -8.46
C GLN A 89 19.03 4.10 -8.23
N GLN A 90 19.19 4.57 -6.99
CA GLN A 90 20.30 5.43 -6.61
C GLN A 90 21.49 4.55 -6.23
N THR A 91 22.42 4.36 -7.16
CA THR A 91 23.72 3.76 -6.86
C THR A 91 24.67 4.85 -6.36
N GLU A 92 24.75 5.04 -5.05
CA GLU A 92 25.81 5.85 -4.45
C GLU A 92 27.12 5.06 -4.50
N THR A 93 28.00 5.42 -5.44
CA THR A 93 29.41 5.00 -5.40
C THR A 93 30.17 6.08 -4.64
N THR A 94 30.38 5.87 -3.35
CA THR A 94 31.35 6.64 -2.59
C THR A 94 32.74 6.18 -3.02
N ILE A 95 33.47 7.07 -3.71
CA ILE A 95 34.89 6.94 -4.07
C ILE A 95 35.79 7.14 -2.85
#